data_AF-A7GP33-F1
#
_entry.id   AF-A7GP33-F1
#
_cell.length_a   1.000
_cell.length_b   1.000
_cell.length_c   1.000
_cell.angle_alpha   90.00
_cell.angle_beta   90.00
_cell.angle_gamma   90.00
#
_symmetry.space_group_name_H-M   'P 1'
#
loop_
_entity.id
_entity.type
_entity.pdbx_description
1 polymer ?
#
loop_
_entity_poly.entity_id
_entity_poly.type
_entity_poly.pdbx_seq_one_letter_code
_entity_poly.pdbx_strand_id
1 'polypeptide(L)'
;MDLHMIMSRVHSTFSNNGGRDQIINVVMQLEKAASALTSDIRRLESSIDSNLQGKTRDAFIDRIRQLEKKRQKIEEKIVVLKGTVN
;
A
#
# COMPACT_ATOMS: atom_id res chain seq x y z
N MET A 1 -4.41 14.98 -44.52
CA MET A 1 -4.12 14.11 -43.36
C MET A 1 -5.45 13.85 -42.69
N ASP A 2 -5.89 12.60 -42.63
CA ASP A 2 -7.24 12.24 -42.15
C ASP A 2 -7.33 12.38 -40.62
N LEU A 3 -8.35 13.09 -40.15
CA LEU A 3 -8.61 13.35 -38.73
C LEU A 3 -8.73 12.04 -37.95
N HIS A 4 -9.26 10.99 -38.59
CA HIS A 4 -9.41 9.66 -38.02
C HIS A 4 -8.05 9.00 -37.74
N MET A 5 -7.07 9.21 -38.62
CA MET A 5 -5.70 8.69 -38.47
C MET A 5 -4.95 9.38 -37.33
N ILE A 6 -5.19 10.68 -37.13
CA ILE A 6 -4.61 11.45 -36.03
C ILE A 6 -5.24 11.02 -34.70
N MET A 7 -6.57 10.90 -34.64
CA MET A 7 -7.30 10.39 -33.46
C MET A 7 -6.85 8.98 -33.08
N SER A 8 -6.70 8.07 -34.04
CA SER A 8 -6.24 6.71 -33.78
C SER A 8 -4.80 6.67 -33.26
N ARG A 9 -3.91 7.52 -33.77
CA ARG A 9 -2.54 7.66 -33.24
C ARG A 9 -2.53 8.22 -31.82
N VAL A 10 -3.34 9.24 -31.55
CA VAL A 10 -3.47 9.83 -30.21
C VAL A 10 -3.99 8.79 -29.21
N HIS A 11 -5.07 8.05 -29.53
CA HIS A 11 -5.56 6.96 -28.66
C HIS A 11 -4.56 5.81 -28.48
N SER A 12 -3.77 5.48 -29.49
CA SER A 12 -2.72 4.44 -29.37
C SER A 12 -1.53 4.89 -28.53
N THR A 13 -1.21 6.20 -28.55
CA THR A 13 -0.06 6.78 -27.83
C THR A 13 -0.43 7.12 -26.39
N PHE A 14 -1.68 7.51 -26.14
CA PHE A 14 -2.24 7.80 -24.83
C PHE A 14 -3.42 6.84 -24.56
N SER A 15 -3.13 5.54 -24.53
CA SER A 15 -4.14 4.57 -24.14
C SER A 15 -4.60 4.90 -22.73
N ASN A 16 -5.91 5.17 -22.54
CA ASN A 16 -6.53 5.48 -21.25
C ASN A 16 -6.21 4.43 -20.16
N ASN A 17 -5.73 3.25 -20.55
CA ASN A 17 -5.36 2.16 -19.66
C ASN A 17 -3.97 2.31 -19.01
N GLY A 18 -3.05 3.09 -19.58
CA GLY A 18 -1.68 3.19 -19.07
C GLY A 18 -1.58 3.75 -17.65
N GLY A 19 -2.37 4.79 -17.34
CA GLY A 19 -2.46 5.35 -16.00
C GLY A 19 -3.17 4.42 -15.02
N ARG A 20 -4.23 3.72 -15.49
CA ARG A 20 -4.97 2.72 -14.73
C ARG A 20 -4.08 1.54 -14.31
N ASP A 21 -3.30 1.00 -15.24
CA ASP A 21 -2.39 -0.13 -14.99
C ASP A 21 -1.26 0.26 -14.02
N GLN A 22 -0.76 1.49 -14.12
CA GLN A 22 0.20 2.04 -13.15
C GLN A 22 -0.40 2.15 -11.75
N ILE A 23 -1.62 2.67 -11.62
CA ILE A 23 -2.31 2.76 -10.31
C ILE A 23 -2.56 1.36 -9.73
N ILE A 24 -2.98 0.40 -10.55
CA ILE A 24 -3.18 -1.00 -10.13
C ILE A 24 -1.86 -1.61 -9.63
N ASN A 25 -0.75 -1.40 -10.34
CA ASN A 25 0.56 -1.91 -9.92
C ASN A 25 0.99 -1.29 -8.58
N VAL A 26 0.82 0.03 -8.40
CA VAL A 26 1.12 0.72 -7.13
C VAL A 26 0.25 0.17 -6.00
N VAL A 27 -1.06 -0.03 -6.22
CA VAL A 27 -1.98 -0.65 -5.25
C VAL A 27 -1.48 -2.03 -4.84
N MET A 28 -1.10 -2.87 -5.79
CA MET A 28 -0.60 -4.23 -5.51
C MET A 28 0.70 -4.20 -4.67
N GLN A 29 1.59 -3.24 -4.90
CA GLN A 29 2.80 -3.07 -4.09
C GLN A 29 2.48 -2.61 -2.67
N LEU A 30 1.52 -1.69 -2.51
CA LEU A 30 1.07 -1.23 -1.21
C LEU A 30 0.38 -2.35 -0.41
N GLU A 31 -0.41 -3.19 -1.06
CA GLU A 31 -1.04 -4.37 -0.42
C GLU A 31 0.01 -5.35 0.10
N LYS A 32 1.06 -5.62 -0.69
CA LYS A 32 2.20 -6.44 -0.25
C LYS A 32 2.90 -5.83 0.95
N ALA A 33 3.14 -4.51 0.94
CA ALA A 33 3.76 -3.81 2.05
C ALA A 33 2.91 -3.86 3.34
N ALA A 34 1.58 -3.70 3.23
CA ALA A 34 0.65 -3.83 4.36
C ALA A 34 0.65 -5.25 4.93
N SER A 35 0.68 -6.27 4.07
CA SER A 35 0.79 -7.67 4.49
C SER A 35 2.11 -7.96 5.21
N ALA A 36 3.23 -7.44 4.72
CA ALA A 36 4.53 -7.59 5.37
C ALA A 36 4.55 -6.92 6.75
N LEU A 37 4.05 -5.68 6.85
CA LEU A 37 3.91 -4.98 8.13
C LEU A 37 3.04 -5.73 9.12
N THR A 38 1.97 -6.38 8.67
CA THR A 38 1.11 -7.22 9.53
C THR A 38 1.87 -8.41 10.11
N SER A 39 2.71 -9.05 9.29
CA SER A 39 3.58 -10.15 9.76
C SER A 39 4.60 -9.67 10.80
N ASP A 40 5.22 -8.51 10.55
CA ASP A 40 6.20 -7.91 11.47
C ASP A 40 5.56 -7.53 12.81
N ILE A 41 4.35 -6.96 12.79
CA ILE A 41 3.57 -6.65 14.01
C ILE A 41 3.32 -7.94 14.80
N ARG A 42 2.80 -8.99 14.18
CA ARG A 42 2.54 -10.28 14.87
C ARG A 42 3.79 -10.89 15.49
N ARG A 43 4.94 -10.78 14.81
CA ARG A 43 6.23 -11.25 15.34
C ARG A 43 6.66 -10.45 16.57
N LEU A 44 6.48 -9.12 16.52
CA LEU A 44 6.77 -8.24 17.66
C LEU A 44 5.83 -8.52 18.84
N GLU A 45 4.55 -8.70 18.59
CA GLU A 45 3.56 -9.10 19.62
C GLU A 45 3.94 -10.42 20.28
N SER A 46 4.27 -11.44 19.47
CA SER A 46 4.71 -12.75 19.98
C SER A 46 6.01 -12.67 20.78
N SER A 47 6.87 -11.71 20.47
CA SER A 47 8.13 -11.47 21.20
C SER A 47 7.91 -10.76 22.55
N ILE A 48 6.78 -10.06 22.72
CA ILE A 48 6.43 -9.40 23.99
C ILE A 48 5.99 -10.42 25.04
N ASP A 49 5.18 -11.41 24.64
CA ASP A 49 4.64 -12.43 25.56
C ASP A 49 5.71 -13.36 26.14
N SER A 50 6.89 -13.43 25.50
CA SER A 50 7.83 -14.50 25.80
C SER A 50 8.75 -14.24 26.98
N ASN A 51 9.03 -13.00 27.43
CA ASN A 51 9.82 -12.69 28.65
C ASN A 51 10.02 -11.16 28.93
N LEU A 52 9.31 -10.25 28.25
CA LEU A 52 9.60 -8.81 28.36
C LEU A 52 8.80 -8.13 29.49
N GLN A 53 9.50 -7.57 30.48
CA GLN A 53 8.91 -6.78 31.57
C GLN A 53 9.49 -5.35 31.63
N GLY A 54 8.71 -4.43 32.21
CA GLY A 54 9.13 -3.05 32.44
C GLY A 54 9.33 -2.23 31.17
N LYS A 55 10.25 -1.25 31.20
CA LYS A 55 10.45 -0.24 30.15
C LYS A 55 10.71 -0.80 28.75
N THR A 56 11.31 -1.99 28.65
CA THR A 56 11.54 -2.65 27.37
C THR A 56 10.21 -3.08 26.75
N ARG A 57 9.29 -3.66 27.53
CA ARG A 57 7.94 -4.01 27.08
C ARG A 57 7.21 -2.79 26.53
N ASP A 58 7.26 -1.67 27.24
CA ASP A 58 6.59 -0.43 26.84
C ASP A 58 7.16 0.11 25.51
N ALA A 59 8.48 0.07 25.32
CA ALA A 59 9.11 0.47 24.07
C ALA A 59 8.70 -0.42 22.87
N PHE A 60 8.54 -1.73 23.10
CA PHE A 60 8.03 -2.66 22.09
C PHE A 60 6.56 -2.41 21.76
N ILE A 61 5.72 -2.14 22.76
CA ILE A 61 4.31 -1.75 22.56
C ILE A 61 4.21 -0.46 21.74
N ASP A 62 5.02 0.55 22.07
CA ASP A 62 5.06 1.80 21.31
C ASP A 62 5.54 1.59 19.87
N ARG A 63 6.49 0.68 19.67
CA ARG A 63 6.94 0.32 18.32
C ARG A 63 5.83 -0.37 17.51
N ILE A 64 5.06 -1.26 18.12
CA ILE A 64 3.89 -1.89 17.48
C ILE A 64 2.86 -0.81 17.07
N ARG A 65 2.51 0.09 17.99
CA ARG A 65 1.58 1.20 17.70
C ARG A 65 2.04 2.06 16.54
N GLN A 66 3.34 2.32 16.41
CA GLN A 66 3.89 3.06 15.28
C GLN A 66 3.74 2.30 13.95
N LEU A 67 3.98 0.98 13.96
CA LEU A 67 3.83 0.13 12.78
C LEU A 67 2.37 -0.01 12.38
N GLU A 68 1.45 -0.14 13.34
CA GLU A 68 0.00 -0.15 13.09
C GLU A 68 -0.48 1.15 12.44
N LYS A 69 -0.06 2.31 12.97
CA LYS A 69 -0.37 3.62 12.35
C LYS A 69 0.17 3.72 10.92
N LYS A 70 1.33 3.15 10.63
CA LYS A 70 1.89 3.10 9.27
C LYS A 70 1.06 2.19 8.36
N ARG A 71 0.70 1.00 8.83
CA ARG A 71 -0.18 0.06 8.11
C ARG A 71 -1.51 0.71 7.76
N GLN A 72 -2.17 1.36 8.72
CA GLN A 72 -3.44 2.04 8.52
C GLN A 72 -3.36 3.13 7.45
N LYS A 73 -2.31 3.97 7.47
CA LYS A 73 -2.09 4.98 6.42
C LYS A 73 -1.87 4.39 5.02
N ILE A 74 -1.26 3.21 4.94
CA ILE A 74 -1.09 2.49 3.67
C ILE A 74 -2.45 1.97 3.19
N GLU A 75 -3.26 1.41 4.07
CA GLU A 75 -4.62 0.94 3.76
C GLU A 75 -5.53 2.07 3.29
N GLU A 76 -5.49 3.24 3.95
CA GLU A 76 -6.22 4.44 3.51
C GLU A 76 -5.81 4.85 2.10
N LYS A 77 -4.51 4.85 1.79
CA LYS A 77 -4.01 5.17 0.44
C LYS A 77 -4.45 4.16 -0.61
N ILE A 78 -4.48 2.86 -0.26
CA ILE A 78 -5.00 1.82 -1.14
C ILE A 78 -6.47 2.07 -1.48
N VAL A 79 -7.29 2.43 -0.48
CA VAL A 79 -8.72 2.73 -0.69
C VAL A 79 -8.90 3.90 -1.63
N VAL A 80 -8.15 5.00 -1.43
CA VAL A 80 -8.19 6.16 -2.32
C VAL A 80 -7.79 5.78 -3.74
N LEU A 81 -6.66 5.09 -3.93
CA LEU A 81 -6.17 4.70 -5.25
C LEU A 81 -7.13 3.74 -5.98
N LYS A 82 -7.72 2.77 -5.27
CA LYS A 82 -8.76 1.90 -5.84
C LYS A 82 -9.99 2.71 -6.26
N GLY A 83 -10.39 3.71 -5.47
CA GLY A 83 -11.47 4.63 -5.80
C GLY A 83 -11.21 5.49 -7.05
N THR A 84 -9.95 5.79 -7.37
CA THR A 84 -9.60 6.55 -8.60
C THR A 84 -9.63 5.73 -9.89
N VAL A 85 -9.68 4.40 -9.79
CA VAL A 85 -9.66 3.48 -10.94
C VAL A 85 -11.05 2.89 -11.25
N ASN A 86 -11.98 2.98 -10.29
CA ASN A 86 -13.35 2.49 -10.43
C ASN A 86 -14.24 3.46 -11.23
#